data_AF-A0A9E6EJR3-F1
#
_entry.id   AF-A0A9E6EJR3-F1
#
_cell.length_a   1.000
_cell.length_b   1.000
_cell.length_c   1.000
_cell.angle_alpha   90.00
_cell.angle_beta   90.00
_cell.angle_gamma   90.00
#
_symmetry.space_group_name_H-M   'P 1'
#
loop_
_entity.id
_entity.type
_entity.pdbx_description
1 polymer ?
#
loop_
_entity_poly.entity_id
_entity_poly.type
_entity_poly.pdbx_seq_one_letter_code
_entity_poly.pdbx_strand_id
1 'polypeptide(L)'
;MFHLTTGRILAAAALLCAPLRAGDYDHLFDVVKEIWPERTVAMAICDKDASQFELIDLADTAKARNISLLIVDLREEKDYNKTLASAMSRNPGFVFIVEGDPLLGAKGRLTARMIYRASGRDIPTVGLSQGLLQLGAVLTAGPGAKDPVYVSKEAAERMKLPLPAGAIDPAVKKKGK
;
A
#
# COMPACT_ATOMS: atom_id res chain seq x y z
N MET A 1 -45.87 -26.47 -30.26
CA MET A 1 -45.51 -26.62 -28.83
C MET A 1 -44.03 -26.24 -28.73
N PHE A 2 -43.74 -24.97 -28.45
CA PHE A 2 -42.37 -24.45 -28.39
C PHE A 2 -42.04 -24.17 -26.92
N HIS A 3 -41.12 -24.95 -26.35
CA HIS A 3 -40.55 -24.69 -25.03
C HIS A 3 -39.42 -23.66 -25.17
N LEU A 4 -39.65 -22.42 -24.73
CA LEU A 4 -38.57 -21.48 -24.41
C LEU A 4 -38.01 -21.84 -23.04
N THR A 5 -36.87 -22.51 -23.02
CA THR A 5 -36.07 -22.75 -21.81
C THR A 5 -35.27 -21.51 -21.43
N THR A 6 -35.52 -21.06 -20.22
CA THR A 6 -34.87 -20.00 -19.46
C THR A 6 -33.35 -20.19 -19.38
N GLY A 7 -32.60 -19.45 -20.21
CA GLY A 7 -31.14 -19.35 -20.15
C GLY A 7 -30.71 -18.32 -19.11
N ARG A 8 -30.13 -18.82 -18.02
CA ARG A 8 -29.54 -18.05 -16.91
C ARG A 8 -28.54 -17.00 -17.42
N ILE A 9 -28.83 -15.72 -17.17
CA ILE A 9 -27.86 -14.64 -17.32
C ILE A 9 -26.81 -14.79 -16.21
N LEU A 10 -25.61 -15.22 -16.59
CA LEU A 10 -24.44 -15.21 -15.72
C LEU A 10 -24.00 -13.75 -15.57
N ALA A 11 -24.40 -13.10 -14.48
CA ALA A 11 -23.89 -11.79 -14.11
C ALA A 11 -22.42 -11.93 -13.71
N ALA A 12 -21.52 -11.68 -14.66
CA ALA A 12 -20.11 -11.44 -14.35
C ALA A 12 -20.05 -10.16 -13.50
N ALA A 13 -19.88 -10.33 -12.19
CA ALA A 13 -19.54 -9.25 -11.30
C ALA A 13 -18.12 -8.79 -11.65
N ALA A 14 -18.02 -7.85 -12.59
CA ALA A 14 -16.82 -7.07 -12.79
C ALA A 14 -16.50 -6.38 -11.46
N LEU A 15 -15.45 -6.86 -10.79
CA LEU A 15 -14.80 -6.14 -9.72
C LEU A 15 -14.39 -4.78 -10.27
N LEU A 16 -15.21 -3.76 -9.98
CA LEU A 16 -14.88 -2.35 -10.18
C LEU A 16 -13.79 -1.99 -9.16
N CYS A 17 -12.57 -2.49 -9.37
CA CYS A 17 -11.40 -1.80 -8.88
C CYS A 17 -11.32 -0.54 -9.74
N ALA A 18 -11.64 0.62 -9.16
CA ALA A 18 -11.48 1.88 -9.87
C ALA A 18 -10.03 1.90 -10.40
N PRO A 19 -9.81 2.09 -11.72
CA PRO A 19 -8.46 2.18 -12.23
C PRO A 19 -7.76 3.28 -11.46
N LEU A 20 -6.60 2.95 -10.89
CA LEU A 20 -5.71 3.95 -10.33
C LEU A 20 -5.57 5.07 -11.35
N ARG A 21 -5.82 6.30 -10.93
CA ARG A 21 -5.68 7.44 -11.82
C ARG A 21 -4.19 7.73 -11.89
N ALA A 22 -3.71 8.05 -13.10
CA ALA A 22 -2.35 8.54 -13.29
C ALA A 22 -2.07 9.66 -12.27
N GLY A 23 -1.06 9.48 -11.44
CA GLY A 23 -0.65 10.42 -10.40
C GLY A 23 -1.12 10.09 -8.97
N ASP A 24 -1.80 8.97 -8.72
CA ASP A 24 -2.18 8.58 -7.36
C ASP A 24 -0.94 8.25 -6.49
N TYR A 25 0.08 7.61 -7.08
CA TYR A 25 1.36 7.40 -6.41
C TYR A 25 2.18 8.68 -6.29
N ASP A 26 2.06 9.61 -7.24
CA ASP A 26 2.89 10.80 -7.32
C ASP A 26 2.82 11.63 -6.04
N HIS A 27 1.59 11.95 -5.59
CA HIS A 27 1.39 12.76 -4.40
C HIS A 27 1.99 12.10 -3.14
N LEU A 28 1.80 10.79 -2.99
CA LEU A 28 2.33 10.04 -1.85
C LEU A 28 3.87 10.02 -1.86
N PHE A 29 4.48 9.82 -3.03
CA PHE A 29 5.93 9.82 -3.17
C PHE A 29 6.55 11.20 -2.96
N ASP A 30 5.86 12.27 -3.36
CA ASP A 30 6.29 13.65 -3.10
C ASP A 30 6.33 13.91 -1.59
N VAL A 31 5.28 13.49 -0.86
CA VAL A 31 5.25 13.57 0.61
C VAL A 31 6.36 12.74 1.24
N VAL A 32 6.59 11.50 0.77
CA VAL A 32 7.69 10.67 1.27
C VAL A 32 9.05 11.34 1.06
N LYS A 33 9.28 11.98 -0.10
CA LYS A 33 10.54 12.69 -0.38
C LYS A 33 10.71 13.95 0.47
N GLU A 34 9.62 14.63 0.80
CA GLU A 34 9.64 15.81 1.66
C GLU A 34 10.04 15.45 3.10
N ILE A 35 9.38 14.43 3.67
CA ILE A 35 9.51 14.10 5.09
C ILE A 35 10.62 13.08 5.38
N TRP A 36 10.93 12.20 4.41
CA TRP A 36 11.97 11.17 4.52
C TRP A 36 12.94 11.22 3.33
N PRO A 37 13.62 12.36 3.09
CA PRO A 37 14.48 12.53 1.93
C PRO A 37 15.61 11.49 1.83
N GLU A 38 16.05 10.95 2.97
CA GLU A 38 17.08 9.92 3.12
C GLU A 38 16.64 8.52 2.69
N ARG A 39 15.34 8.25 2.59
CA ARG A 39 14.80 6.92 2.24
C ARG A 39 14.74 6.75 0.73
N THR A 40 15.87 6.37 0.14
CA THR A 40 16.02 6.21 -1.31
C THR A 40 15.69 4.81 -1.83
N VAL A 41 15.29 3.88 -0.94
CA VAL A 41 14.93 2.50 -1.31
C VAL A 41 13.54 2.17 -0.80
N ALA A 42 12.62 1.90 -1.72
CA ALA A 42 11.29 1.38 -1.46
C ALA A 42 11.25 -0.13 -1.68
N MET A 43 10.35 -0.83 -1.00
CA MET A 43 10.07 -2.24 -1.25
C MET A 43 8.59 -2.49 -1.46
N ALA A 44 8.24 -3.26 -2.49
CA ALA A 44 6.92 -3.83 -2.68
C ALA A 44 7.02 -5.36 -2.57
N ILE A 45 6.14 -5.97 -1.79
CA ILE A 45 5.97 -7.43 -1.73
C ILE A 45 4.59 -7.74 -2.27
N CYS A 46 4.50 -8.48 -3.36
CA CYS A 46 3.25 -8.78 -4.06
C CYS A 46 3.45 -9.92 -5.08
N ASP A 47 2.37 -10.50 -5.56
CA ASP A 47 2.32 -11.28 -6.79
C ASP A 47 2.56 -10.34 -7.97
N LYS A 48 3.73 -10.49 -8.61
CA LYS A 48 4.15 -9.62 -9.71
C LYS A 48 3.25 -9.72 -10.93
N ASP A 49 2.71 -10.91 -11.19
CA ASP A 49 1.92 -11.18 -12.37
C ASP A 49 0.50 -10.64 -12.17
N ALA A 50 -0.06 -10.80 -10.97
CA ALA A 50 -1.39 -10.27 -10.64
C ALA A 50 -1.43 -8.75 -10.46
N SER A 51 -0.30 -8.12 -10.11
CA SER A 51 -0.21 -6.69 -9.78
C SER A 51 0.59 -5.88 -10.82
N GLN A 52 0.70 -6.37 -12.06
CA GLN A 52 1.60 -5.80 -13.07
C GLN A 52 1.31 -4.33 -13.37
N PHE A 53 0.04 -3.93 -13.47
CA PHE A 53 -0.34 -2.56 -13.82
C PHE A 53 0.04 -1.57 -12.71
N GLU A 54 -0.25 -1.93 -11.46
CA GLU A 54 0.13 -1.18 -10.28
C GLU A 54 1.65 -1.04 -10.16
N LEU A 55 2.38 -2.13 -10.42
CA LEU A 55 3.84 -2.14 -10.32
C LEU A 55 4.52 -1.28 -11.38
N ILE A 56 3.97 -1.18 -12.59
CA ILE A 56 4.51 -0.30 -13.63
C ILE A 56 4.40 1.16 -13.18
N ASP A 57 3.21 1.59 -12.77
CA ASP A 57 2.97 2.97 -12.33
C ASP A 57 3.79 3.29 -11.07
N LEU A 58 3.81 2.38 -10.09
CA LEU A 58 4.63 2.52 -8.89
C LEU A 58 6.13 2.63 -9.21
N ALA A 59 6.64 1.83 -10.15
CA ALA A 59 8.06 1.85 -10.55
C ALA A 59 8.41 3.14 -11.28
N ASP A 60 7.55 3.62 -12.18
CA ASP A 60 7.76 4.86 -12.92
C ASP A 60 7.74 6.07 -11.99
N THR A 61 6.76 6.16 -11.08
CA THR A 61 6.69 7.20 -10.05
C THR A 61 7.91 7.17 -9.13
N ALA A 62 8.32 5.98 -8.64
CA ALA A 62 9.50 5.85 -7.78
C ALA A 62 10.77 6.32 -8.48
N LYS A 63 10.96 5.92 -9.74
CA LYS A 63 12.09 6.33 -10.58
C LYS A 63 12.13 7.85 -10.77
N ALA A 64 10.99 8.48 -11.04
CA ALA A 64 10.89 9.93 -11.18
C ALA A 64 11.31 10.70 -9.90
N ARG A 65 11.20 10.09 -8.72
CA ARG A 65 11.63 10.64 -7.42
C ARG A 65 13.03 10.20 -6.96
N ASN A 66 13.81 9.53 -7.81
CA ASN A 66 15.10 8.92 -7.44
C ASN A 66 14.98 7.93 -6.26
N ILE A 67 13.91 7.14 -6.24
CA ILE A 67 13.71 6.04 -5.29
C ILE A 67 13.89 4.71 -6.03
N SER A 68 14.79 3.86 -5.54
CA SER A 68 14.98 2.51 -6.03
C SER A 68 13.86 1.61 -5.51
N LEU A 69 13.08 1.01 -6.40
CA LEU A 69 12.01 0.08 -6.02
C LEU A 69 12.50 -1.37 -6.05
N LEU A 70 12.46 -2.04 -4.90
CA LEU A 70 12.72 -3.46 -4.75
C LEU A 70 11.40 -4.24 -4.80
N ILE A 71 11.17 -4.97 -5.89
CA ILE A 71 9.96 -5.82 -6.02
C ILE A 71 10.30 -7.26 -5.63
N VAL A 72 9.69 -7.72 -4.54
CA VAL A 72 9.82 -9.09 -4.03
C VAL A 72 8.55 -9.86 -4.40
N ASP A 73 8.71 -10.91 -5.20
CA ASP A 73 7.59 -11.72 -5.68
C ASP A 73 7.05 -12.63 -4.57
N LEU A 74 5.74 -12.64 -4.37
CA LEU A 74 5.03 -13.53 -3.47
C LEU A 74 3.75 -14.04 -4.13
N ARG A 75 3.74 -15.29 -4.56
CA ARG A 75 2.61 -15.92 -5.27
C ARG A 75 1.71 -16.78 -4.38
N GLU A 76 2.24 -17.23 -3.25
CA GLU A 76 1.57 -18.20 -2.39
C GLU A 76 1.72 -17.85 -0.90
N GLU A 77 0.64 -17.98 -0.12
CA GLU A 77 0.66 -17.74 1.34
C GLU A 77 1.67 -18.65 2.07
N LYS A 78 1.91 -19.87 1.57
CA LYS A 78 2.87 -20.81 2.19
C LYS A 78 4.31 -20.27 2.24
N ASP A 79 4.68 -19.46 1.26
CA ASP A 79 6.03 -18.89 1.13
C ASP A 79 6.18 -17.55 1.87
N TYR A 80 5.06 -16.97 2.35
CA TYR A 80 4.99 -15.66 2.97
C TYR A 80 6.07 -15.42 4.02
N ASN A 81 6.24 -16.33 4.98
CA ASN A 81 7.17 -16.11 6.10
C ASN A 81 8.63 -16.04 5.62
N LYS A 82 9.01 -16.91 4.68
CA LYS A 82 10.36 -16.97 4.11
C LYS A 82 10.62 -15.74 3.26
N THR A 83 9.68 -15.40 2.39
CA THR A 83 9.76 -14.23 1.51
C THR A 83 9.84 -12.96 2.32
N LEU A 84 8.98 -12.78 3.33
CA LEU A 84 8.99 -11.61 4.21
C LEU A 84 10.31 -11.49 4.99
N ALA A 85 10.82 -12.57 5.57
CA ALA A 85 12.08 -12.55 6.30
C ALA A 85 13.25 -12.13 5.39
N SER A 86 13.34 -12.73 4.21
CA SER A 86 14.33 -12.37 3.19
C SER A 86 14.18 -10.92 2.72
N ALA A 87 12.95 -10.48 2.47
CA ALA A 87 12.64 -9.13 2.03
C ALA A 87 13.10 -8.10 3.07
N MET A 88 12.68 -8.26 4.33
CA MET A 88 13.06 -7.33 5.40
C MET A 88 14.57 -7.29 5.64
N SER A 89 15.29 -8.40 5.43
CA SER A 89 16.76 -8.42 5.55
C SER A 89 17.48 -7.44 4.61
N ARG A 90 16.84 -7.02 3.51
CA ARG A 90 17.35 -6.01 2.57
C ARG A 90 17.31 -4.58 3.13
N ASN A 91 16.71 -4.40 4.30
CA ASN A 91 16.62 -3.13 5.02
C ASN A 91 16.12 -1.96 4.15
N PRO A 92 14.94 -2.08 3.51
CA PRO A 92 14.39 -0.99 2.73
C PRO A 92 14.12 0.23 3.60
N GLY A 93 14.17 1.42 2.99
CA GLY A 93 13.80 2.66 3.65
C GLY A 93 12.31 2.67 4.02
N PHE A 94 11.44 2.12 3.18
CA PHE A 94 10.03 1.94 3.50
C PHE A 94 9.41 0.82 2.66
N VAL A 95 8.25 0.33 3.09
CA VAL A 95 7.47 -0.68 2.35
C VAL A 95 6.24 -0.02 1.74
N PHE A 96 6.06 -0.21 0.45
CA PHE A 96 4.85 0.16 -0.27
C PHE A 96 3.88 -1.04 -0.29
N ILE A 97 2.64 -0.82 0.13
CA ILE A 97 1.58 -1.82 0.07
C ILE A 97 0.85 -1.71 -1.27
N VAL A 98 0.95 -2.76 -2.09
CA VAL A 98 0.23 -2.84 -3.37
C VAL A 98 -1.18 -3.33 -3.09
N GLU A 99 -2.16 -2.44 -3.19
CA GLU A 99 -3.51 -2.73 -2.67
C GLU A 99 -4.32 -3.70 -3.51
N GLY A 100 -4.03 -3.74 -4.81
CA GLY A 100 -4.59 -4.71 -5.76
C GLY A 100 -4.03 -6.12 -5.58
N ASP A 101 -3.00 -6.30 -4.74
CA ASP A 101 -2.38 -7.61 -4.54
C ASP A 101 -3.37 -8.61 -3.90
N PRO A 102 -3.54 -9.81 -4.48
CA PRO A 102 -4.49 -10.79 -3.97
C PRO A 102 -4.16 -11.33 -2.58
N LEU A 103 -2.89 -11.29 -2.14
CA LEU A 103 -2.44 -11.82 -0.84
C LEU A 103 -2.23 -10.72 0.21
N LEU A 104 -1.75 -9.56 -0.22
CA LEU A 104 -1.25 -8.45 0.60
C LEU A 104 -2.00 -7.13 0.37
N GLY A 105 -3.23 -7.20 -0.15
CA GLY A 105 -4.10 -6.02 -0.30
C GLY A 105 -4.49 -5.34 1.01
N ALA A 106 -5.19 -4.21 0.92
CA ALA A 106 -5.37 -3.25 2.02
C ALA A 106 -6.20 -3.73 3.23
N LYS A 107 -6.78 -4.94 3.20
CA LYS A 107 -7.64 -5.50 4.27
C LYS A 107 -7.19 -6.88 4.75
N GLY A 108 -6.03 -7.37 4.31
CA GLY A 108 -5.57 -8.73 4.56
C GLY A 108 -4.88 -8.92 5.91
N ARG A 109 -5.06 -10.11 6.52
CA ARG A 109 -4.31 -10.56 7.71
C ARG A 109 -2.80 -10.57 7.47
N LEU A 110 -2.38 -10.99 6.27
CA LEU A 110 -0.97 -11.03 5.89
C LEU A 110 -0.37 -9.63 5.76
N THR A 111 -1.15 -8.66 5.28
CA THR A 111 -0.78 -7.24 5.24
C THR A 111 -0.55 -6.69 6.64
N ALA A 112 -1.48 -6.92 7.57
CA ALA A 112 -1.33 -6.51 8.96
C ALA A 112 -0.07 -7.10 9.62
N ARG A 113 0.20 -8.39 9.35
CA ARG A 113 1.39 -9.06 9.85
C ARG A 113 2.68 -8.51 9.24
N MET A 114 2.65 -8.12 7.96
CA MET A 114 3.78 -7.49 7.28
C MET A 114 4.07 -6.12 7.89
N ILE A 115 3.03 -5.31 8.09
CA ILE A 115 3.12 -4.00 8.74
C ILE A 115 3.70 -4.14 10.15
N TYR A 116 3.21 -5.10 10.95
CA TYR A 116 3.74 -5.38 12.28
C TYR A 116 5.24 -5.76 12.23
N ARG A 117 5.65 -6.60 11.28
CA ARG A 117 7.06 -7.01 11.12
C ARG A 117 7.96 -5.87 10.64
N ALA A 118 7.47 -5.02 9.74
CA ALA A 118 8.18 -3.83 9.28
C ALA A 118 8.34 -2.82 10.43
N SER A 119 7.28 -2.57 11.20
CA SER A 119 7.31 -1.70 12.37
C SER A 119 8.27 -2.17 13.46
N GLY A 120 8.40 -3.49 13.68
CA GLY A 120 9.40 -4.04 14.61
C GLY A 120 10.86 -3.81 14.18
N ARG A 121 11.08 -3.24 13.01
CA ARG A 121 12.38 -2.88 12.44
C ARG A 121 12.51 -1.40 12.10
N ASP A 122 11.58 -0.57 12.58
CA ASP A 122 11.50 0.86 12.26
C ASP A 122 11.41 1.16 10.75
N ILE A 123 10.80 0.22 10.01
CA ILE A 123 10.49 0.38 8.58
C ILE A 123 9.02 0.77 8.46
N PRO A 124 8.71 2.03 8.07
CA PRO A 124 7.35 2.50 7.87
C PRO A 124 6.76 1.85 6.63
N THR A 125 5.44 1.66 6.68
CA THR A 125 4.67 1.17 5.54
C THR A 125 3.75 2.26 5.02
N VAL A 126 3.61 2.35 3.70
CA VAL A 126 2.82 3.36 2.99
C VAL A 126 1.89 2.73 1.94
N GLY A 127 0.79 3.38 1.58
CA GLY A 127 -0.12 2.92 0.51
C GLY A 127 -1.22 3.93 0.15
N LEU A 128 -2.23 3.52 -0.63
CA LEU A 128 -3.25 4.40 -1.23
C LEU A 128 -4.65 4.28 -0.60
N SER A 129 -4.75 3.63 0.56
CA SER A 129 -6.00 3.41 1.27
C SER A 129 -5.84 3.64 2.75
N GLN A 130 -6.75 4.44 3.29
CA GLN A 130 -6.90 4.69 4.72
C GLN A 130 -7.10 3.42 5.54
N GLY A 131 -7.57 2.32 4.93
CA GLY A 131 -7.69 1.02 5.60
C GLY A 131 -6.36 0.54 6.18
N LEU A 132 -5.24 0.87 5.54
CA LEU A 132 -3.91 0.49 5.99
C LEU A 132 -3.52 1.15 7.32
N LEU A 133 -4.02 2.36 7.61
CA LEU A 133 -3.75 3.02 8.90
C LEU A 133 -4.32 2.21 10.07
N GLN A 134 -5.48 1.57 9.88
CA GLN A 134 -6.06 0.68 10.90
C GLN A 134 -5.22 -0.58 11.13
N LEU A 135 -4.43 -0.98 10.13
CA LEU A 135 -3.49 -2.10 10.23
C LEU A 135 -2.12 -1.68 10.77
N GLY A 136 -1.92 -0.39 11.06
CA GLY A 136 -0.69 0.16 11.62
C GLY A 136 0.25 0.79 10.61
N ALA A 137 -0.19 1.06 9.37
CA ALA A 137 0.62 1.80 8.42
C ALA A 137 0.86 3.24 8.87
N VAL A 138 1.97 3.82 8.42
CA VAL A 138 2.38 5.17 8.85
C VAL A 138 1.70 6.23 8.01
N LEU A 139 1.70 6.09 6.68
CA LEU A 139 1.13 7.06 5.76
C LEU A 139 0.25 6.39 4.73
N THR A 140 -0.84 7.06 4.36
CA THR A 140 -1.68 6.64 3.24
C THR A 140 -2.20 7.85 2.48
N ALA A 141 -2.25 7.81 1.15
CA ALA A 141 -3.07 8.74 0.38
C ALA A 141 -4.45 8.10 0.10
N GLY A 142 -5.42 8.87 -0.39
CA GLY A 142 -6.61 8.31 -1.03
C GLY A 142 -6.39 8.17 -2.55
N PRO A 143 -7.32 7.51 -3.27
CA PRO A 143 -7.28 7.45 -4.74
C PRO A 143 -7.57 8.82 -5.35
N GLY A 144 -6.50 9.54 -5.70
CA GLY A 144 -6.54 10.82 -6.39
C GLY A 144 -5.35 11.68 -6.02
N ALA A 145 -4.68 12.28 -7.01
CA ALA A 145 -3.55 13.19 -6.79
C ALA A 145 -3.84 14.42 -5.89
N LYS A 146 -5.12 14.70 -5.57
CA LYS A 146 -5.56 15.79 -4.69
C LYS A 146 -6.11 15.29 -3.35
N ASP A 147 -6.14 13.98 -3.14
CA ASP A 147 -6.63 13.42 -1.90
C ASP A 147 -5.64 13.74 -0.78
N PRO A 148 -6.14 14.07 0.42
CA PRO A 148 -5.27 14.39 1.52
C PRO A 148 -4.44 13.16 1.90
N VAL A 149 -3.20 13.41 2.32
CA VAL A 149 -2.40 12.39 3.00
C VAL A 149 -2.90 12.22 4.42
N TYR A 150 -3.15 10.97 4.77
CA TYR A 150 -3.48 10.54 6.10
C TYR A 150 -2.27 9.92 6.78
N VAL A 151 -2.15 10.12 8.08
CA VAL A 151 -1.02 9.66 8.87
C VAL A 151 -1.51 8.99 10.15
N SER A 152 -0.82 7.94 10.58
CA SER A 152 -0.92 7.42 11.94
C SER A 152 0.12 8.11 12.81
N LYS A 153 -0.31 9.08 13.63
CA LYS A 153 0.62 9.78 14.55
C LYS A 153 1.29 8.82 15.50
N GLU A 154 0.55 7.85 16.04
CA GLU A 154 1.10 6.83 16.93
C GLU A 154 2.22 6.02 16.25
N ALA A 155 2.01 5.58 15.01
CA ALA A 155 3.01 4.80 14.29
C ALA A 155 4.24 5.66 13.91
N ALA A 156 4.01 6.90 13.49
CA ALA A 156 5.09 7.86 13.19
C ALA A 156 5.91 8.20 14.44
N GLU A 157 5.27 8.49 15.57
CA GLU A 157 5.93 8.79 16.85
C GLU A 157 6.77 7.62 17.35
N ARG A 158 6.25 6.39 17.27
CA ARG A 158 6.99 5.16 17.63
C ARG A 158 8.29 5.03 16.84
N MET A 159 8.26 5.37 15.56
CA MET A 159 9.41 5.32 14.66
C MET A 159 10.21 6.64 14.62
N LYS A 160 9.83 7.65 15.43
CA LYS A 160 10.43 8.99 15.47
C LYS A 160 10.47 9.68 14.10
N LEU A 161 9.40 9.51 13.33
CA LEU A 161 9.27 10.05 11.98
C LEU A 161 8.62 11.43 12.00
N PRO A 162 9.11 12.38 11.19
CA PRO A 162 8.40 13.64 11.00
C PRO A 162 7.03 13.39 10.36
N LEU A 163 6.07 14.23 10.74
CA LEU A 163 4.73 14.23 10.17
C LEU A 163 4.67 15.21 8.98
N PRO A 164 3.97 14.87 7.88
CA PRO A 164 3.77 15.82 6.79
C PRO A 164 2.92 17.01 7.24
N ALA A 165 3.25 18.19 6.73
CA ALA A 165 2.41 19.37 6.94
C ALA A 165 1.00 19.13 6.35
N GLY A 166 -0.04 19.48 7.11
CA GLY A 166 -1.43 19.31 6.67
C GLY A 166 -1.95 17.86 6.65
N ALA A 167 -1.16 16.87 7.08
CA ALA A 167 -1.60 15.49 7.14
C ALA A 167 -2.76 15.30 8.14
N ILE A 168 -3.73 14.47 7.75
CA ILE A 168 -4.92 14.19 8.55
C ILE A 168 -4.69 12.92 9.36
N ASP A 169 -4.78 13.01 10.69
CA ASP A 169 -4.86 11.83 11.55
C ASP A 169 -6.35 11.47 11.80
N PRO A 170 -6.85 10.37 11.23
CA PRO A 170 -8.25 9.98 11.41
C PRO A 170 -8.58 9.59 12.86
N ALA A 171 -7.60 9.21 13.68
CA ALA A 171 -7.82 8.84 15.08
C ALA A 171 -8.16 10.06 15.97
N VAL A 172 -7.72 11.26 15.61
CA VAL A 172 -7.98 12.50 16.37
C VAL A 172 -9.47 12.89 16.34
N LYS A 173 -10.22 12.52 15.29
CA LYS A 173 -11.66 12.80 15.19
C LYS A 173 -12.53 12.00 16.17
N LYS A 174 -12.02 10.96 16.84
CA LYS A 174 -12.79 10.14 17.80
C LYS A 174 -12.86 10.68 19.23
N LYS A 175 -12.11 11.73 19.59
CA LYS A 175 -12.04 12.26 20.97
C LYS A 175 -12.94 13.48 21.26
N GLY A 176 -13.88 13.79 20.39
CA GLY A 176 -14.82 14.91 20.57
C GLY A 176 -16.27 14.50 20.36
N LYS A 177 -16.83 13.75 21.32
CA LYS A 177 -18.28 13.70 21.61
C LYS A 177 -18.47 13.42 23.08
#